data_AF-A0A9D7JCS7-F1
#
_entry.id   AF-A0A9D7JCS7-F1
#
_cell.length_a   1.000
_cell.length_b   1.000
_cell.length_c   1.000
_cell.angle_alpha   90.00
_cell.angle_beta   90.00
_cell.angle_gamma   90.00
#
_symmetry.space_group_name_H-M   'P 1'
#
loop_
_entity.id
_entity.type
_entity.pdbx_description
1 polymer ?
#
loop_
_entity_poly.entity_id
_entity_poly.type
_entity_poly.pdbx_seq_one_letter_code
_entity_poly.pdbx_strand_id
1 'polypeptide(L)'
;MNKTTTESAWVDPDDAPELTREWFERADQYENGRLVKRGRPPAENPKKAISLRVDADVLDRFKSDGPGWQGRMNEALRKAAGL
;
A
#
# COMPACT_ATOMS: atom_id res chain seq x y z
N MET A 1 20.97 -50.23 14.29
CA MET A 1 20.78 -50.73 12.91
C MET A 1 20.07 -49.64 12.14
N ASN A 2 20.81 -48.95 11.27
CA ASN A 2 20.34 -47.74 10.60
C ASN A 2 19.71 -48.20 9.29
N LYS A 3 18.38 -48.05 9.14
CA LYS A 3 17.71 -48.42 7.90
C LYS A 3 18.02 -47.36 6.85
N THR A 4 18.82 -47.72 5.85
CA THR A 4 19.06 -46.92 4.65
C THR A 4 17.75 -46.87 3.86
N THR A 5 17.06 -45.72 3.88
CA THR A 5 15.89 -45.47 3.04
C THR A 5 16.32 -45.54 1.58
N THR A 6 15.79 -46.52 0.84
CA THR A 6 15.91 -46.61 -0.62
C THR A 6 15.17 -45.44 -1.25
N GLU A 7 15.85 -44.64 -2.09
CA GLU A 7 15.21 -43.59 -2.89
C GLU A 7 14.18 -44.23 -3.84
N SER A 8 12.90 -43.98 -3.59
CA SER A 8 11.80 -44.35 -4.48
C SER A 8 11.62 -43.26 -5.55
N ALA A 9 11.81 -43.62 -6.82
CA ALA A 9 11.66 -42.72 -7.98
C ALA A 9 10.20 -42.55 -8.48
N TRP A 10 9.21 -42.96 -7.69
CA TRP A 10 7.80 -42.77 -8.03
C TRP A 10 7.39 -41.33 -7.73
N VAL A 11 7.00 -40.61 -8.77
CA VAL A 11 6.42 -39.27 -8.68
C VAL A 11 4.91 -39.40 -8.76
N ASP A 12 4.20 -38.91 -7.75
CA ASP A 12 2.73 -38.91 -7.73
C ASP A 12 2.22 -37.93 -8.82
N PRO A 13 1.36 -38.36 -9.77
CA PRO A 13 0.77 -37.46 -10.76
C PRO A 13 -0.02 -36.29 -10.16
N ASP A 14 -0.48 -36.43 -8.92
CA ASP A 14 -1.19 -35.40 -8.17
C ASP A 14 -0.26 -34.59 -7.22
N ASP A 15 1.06 -34.84 -7.25
CA ASP A 15 2.00 -34.11 -6.39
C ASP A 15 2.03 -32.63 -6.75
N ALA A 16 1.93 -31.78 -5.72
CA ALA A 16 1.95 -30.34 -5.92
C ALA A 16 3.36 -29.90 -6.36
N PRO A 17 3.47 -28.90 -7.25
CA PRO A 17 4.78 -28.37 -7.62
C PRO A 17 5.48 -27.78 -6.39
N GLU A 18 6.81 -27.87 -6.39
CA GLU A 18 7.64 -27.27 -5.34
C GLU A 18 7.38 -25.77 -5.23
N LEU A 19 7.26 -25.28 -3.99
CA LEU A 19 7.08 -23.86 -3.69
C LEU A 19 8.43 -23.14 -3.84
N THR A 20 8.81 -22.88 -5.08
CA THR A 20 10.07 -22.21 -5.41
C THR A 20 10.10 -20.76 -4.95
N ARG A 21 11.30 -20.19 -4.82
CA ARG A 21 11.47 -18.75 -4.56
C ARG A 21 10.77 -17.88 -5.60
N GLU A 22 10.83 -18.28 -6.87
CA GLU A 22 10.16 -17.58 -7.98
C GLU A 22 8.64 -17.59 -7.83
N TRP A 23 8.08 -18.70 -7.30
CA TRP A 23 6.67 -18.77 -6.95
C TRP A 23 6.32 -17.75 -5.86
N PHE A 24 7.12 -17.69 -4.77
CA PHE A 24 6.91 -16.71 -3.70
C PHE A 24 7.06 -15.25 -4.15
N GLU A 25 7.95 -14.97 -5.11
CA GLU A 25 8.15 -13.61 -5.64
C GLU A 25 6.92 -13.07 -6.37
N ARG A 26 6.13 -13.96 -6.98
CA ARG A 26 4.91 -13.61 -7.72
C ARG A 26 3.63 -13.86 -6.93
N ALA A 27 3.72 -14.50 -5.76
CA ALA A 27 2.58 -14.85 -4.96
C ALA A 27 1.94 -13.63 -4.30
N ASP A 28 0.61 -13.63 -4.26
CA ASP A 28 -0.19 -12.68 -3.49
C ASP A 28 -0.35 -13.20 -2.04
N GLN A 29 -0.06 -12.35 -1.06
CA GLN A 29 -0.30 -12.68 0.36
C GLN A 29 -1.76 -12.35 0.72
N TYR A 30 -2.48 -13.33 1.29
CA TYR A 30 -3.81 -13.12 1.83
C TYR A 30 -3.84 -13.34 3.34
N GLU A 31 -4.48 -12.44 4.08
CA GLU A 31 -4.79 -12.61 5.51
C GLU A 31 -6.31 -12.50 5.70
N ASN A 32 -6.93 -13.50 6.34
CA ASN A 32 -8.39 -13.56 6.54
C ASN A 32 -9.21 -13.35 5.24
N GLY A 33 -8.73 -13.90 4.12
CA GLY A 33 -9.38 -13.76 2.81
C GLY A 33 -9.20 -12.39 2.14
N ARG A 34 -8.33 -11.51 2.67
CA ARG A 34 -8.02 -10.21 2.09
C ARG A 34 -6.59 -10.14 1.57
N LEU A 35 -6.42 -9.65 0.35
CA LEU A 35 -5.11 -9.39 -0.24
C LEU A 35 -4.36 -8.32 0.59
N VAL A 36 -3.21 -8.69 1.14
CA VAL A 36 -2.29 -7.78 1.82
C VAL A 36 -1.58 -6.95 0.75
N LYS A 37 -2.16 -5.78 0.42
CA LYS A 37 -1.54 -4.84 -0.51
C LYS A 37 -0.24 -4.30 0.09
N ARG A 38 0.88 -4.53 -0.57
CA ARG A 38 2.18 -3.94 -0.21
C ARG A 38 2.09 -2.42 -0.34
N GLY A 39 2.31 -1.66 0.75
CA GLY A 39 2.24 -0.20 0.76
C GLY A 39 2.12 0.42 2.15
N ARG A 40 2.12 1.76 2.23
CA ARG A 40 1.84 2.48 3.48
C ARG A 40 0.44 2.10 3.97
N PRO A 41 0.27 1.72 5.26
CA PRO A 41 -1.04 1.45 5.82
C PRO A 41 -2.03 2.59 5.53
N PRO A 42 -3.30 2.28 5.23
CA PRO A 42 -4.33 3.30 5.10
C PRO A 42 -4.35 4.18 6.36
N ALA A 43 -4.34 5.50 6.19
CA ALA A 43 -4.52 6.41 7.32
C ALA A 43 -5.96 6.28 7.86
N GLU A 44 -6.14 6.30 9.18
CA GLU A 44 -7.48 6.22 9.80
C GLU A 44 -8.41 7.35 9.35
N ASN A 45 -7.86 8.56 9.17
CA ASN A 45 -8.58 9.74 8.69
C ASN A 45 -7.84 10.37 7.50
N PRO A 46 -8.05 9.88 6.26
CA PRO A 46 -7.38 10.42 5.08
C PRO A 46 -7.95 11.78 4.70
N LYS A 47 -7.12 12.62 4.08
CA LYS A 47 -7.57 13.87 3.47
C LYS A 47 -8.58 13.56 2.36
N LYS A 48 -9.70 14.29 2.33
CA LYS A 48 -10.72 14.15 1.28
C LYS A 48 -10.37 15.09 0.12
N ALA A 49 -10.21 14.54 -1.08
CA ALA A 49 -10.09 15.33 -2.29
C ALA A 49 -11.47 15.90 -2.66
N ILE A 50 -11.58 17.22 -2.75
CA ILE A 50 -12.80 17.92 -3.14
C ILE A 50 -12.50 18.88 -4.29
N SER A 51 -13.52 19.22 -5.07
CA SER A 51 -13.46 20.37 -5.99
C SER A 51 -13.92 21.61 -5.25
N LEU A 52 -13.01 22.56 -5.03
CA LEU A 52 -13.28 23.86 -4.41
C LEU A 52 -12.81 24.95 -5.37
N ARG A 53 -13.63 25.99 -5.55
CA ARG A 53 -13.20 27.23 -6.20
C ARG A 53 -12.68 28.20 -5.15
N VAL A 54 -11.54 28.80 -5.43
CA VAL A 54 -10.84 29.76 -4.57
C VAL A 54 -10.45 30.95 -5.44
N ASP A 55 -10.39 32.14 -4.85
CA ASP A 55 -9.92 33.32 -5.55
C ASP A 55 -8.48 33.14 -6.07
N ALA A 56 -8.19 33.72 -7.23
CA ALA A 56 -6.93 33.49 -7.94
C ALA A 56 -5.72 34.02 -7.15
N ASP A 57 -5.86 35.20 -6.54
CA ASP A 57 -4.83 35.84 -5.73
C ASP A 57 -4.47 35.01 -4.47
N VAL A 58 -5.48 34.41 -3.83
CA VAL A 58 -5.28 33.49 -2.70
C VAL A 58 -4.49 32.27 -3.14
N LEU A 59 -4.88 31.65 -4.26
CA LEU A 59 -4.20 30.48 -4.79
C LEU A 59 -2.74 30.79 -5.17
N ASP A 60 -2.52 31.92 -5.83
CA ASP A 60 -1.20 32.36 -6.25
C ASP A 60 -0.29 32.66 -5.05
N ARG A 61 -0.85 33.27 -3.99
CA ARG A 61 -0.13 33.50 -2.74
C ARG A 61 0.37 32.22 -2.09
N PHE A 62 -0.46 31.17 -2.04
CA PHE A 62 0.01 29.90 -1.47
C PHE A 62 1.02 29.22 -2.39
N LYS A 63 0.80 29.23 -3.70
CA LYS A 63 1.72 28.63 -4.69
C LYS A 63 3.09 29.30 -4.72
N SER A 64 3.17 30.61 -4.50
CA SER A 64 4.45 31.34 -4.50
C SER A 64 5.42 30.85 -3.42
N ASP A 65 4.91 30.27 -2.33
CA ASP A 65 5.71 29.69 -1.26
C ASP A 65 6.34 28.32 -1.65
N GLY A 66 6.09 27.83 -2.88
CA GLY A 66 6.72 26.62 -3.42
C GLY A 66 6.09 25.30 -2.95
N PRO A 67 6.84 24.17 -3.02
CA PRO A 67 6.34 22.85 -2.65
C PRO A 67 5.68 22.81 -1.27
N GLY A 68 4.62 22.01 -1.14
CA GLY A 68 3.86 21.89 0.10
C GLY A 68 2.82 22.99 0.34
N TRP A 69 2.57 23.87 -0.63
CA TRP A 69 1.56 24.94 -0.51
C TRP A 69 0.15 24.45 -0.17
N GLN A 70 -0.27 23.30 -0.70
CA GLN A 70 -1.56 22.70 -0.35
C GLN A 70 -1.64 22.31 1.14
N GLY A 71 -0.52 21.90 1.72
CA GLY A 71 -0.41 21.62 3.15
C GLY A 71 -0.58 22.89 3.97
N ARG A 72 0.13 23.97 3.62
CA ARG A 72 -0.02 25.28 4.27
C ARG A 72 -1.43 25.86 4.15
N MET A 73 -2.04 25.72 2.98
CA MET A 73 -3.43 26.12 2.76
C MET A 73 -4.38 25.32 3.65
N ASN A 74 -4.17 24.01 3.79
CA ASN A 74 -4.96 23.18 4.70
C ASN A 74 -4.80 23.61 6.17
N GLU A 75 -3.58 23.91 6.63
CA GLU A 75 -3.36 24.43 7.99
C GLU A 75 -4.09 25.76 8.23
N ALA A 76 -4.08 26.67 7.25
CA ALA A 76 -4.83 27.91 7.33
C ALA A 76 -6.35 27.67 7.44
N LEU A 77 -6.89 26.72 6.66
CA LEU A 77 -8.29 26.31 6.73
C LEU A 77 -8.64 25.70 8.10
N ARG A 78 -7.77 24.85 8.66
CA ARG A 78 -7.95 24.30 10.01
C ARG A 78 -8.02 25.40 11.06
N LYS A 79 -7.06 26.33 11.04
CA LYS A 79 -7.03 27.47 11.95
C LYS A 79 -8.29 28.33 11.84
N ALA A 80 -8.76 28.60 10.62
CA ALA A 80 -9.98 29.37 10.39
C ALA A 80 -11.25 28.65 10.87
N ALA A 81 -11.26 27.31 10.84
CA ALA A 81 -12.34 26.48 11.34
C ALA A 81 -12.24 26.19 12.86
N GLY A 82 -11.16 26.60 13.53
CA GLY A 82 -10.91 26.31 14.94
C GLY A 82 -10.44 24.87 15.23
N LEU A 83 -9.77 24.24 14.26
CA LEU A 83 -9.24 22.86 14.31
C LEU A 83 -7.71 22.79 14.47
#